data_AF-A0A6S7G917-F1
#
_entry.id   AF-A0A6S7G917-F1
#
_cell.length_a   1.000
_cell.length_b   1.000
_cell.length_c   1.000
_cell.angle_alpha   90.00
_cell.angle_beta   90.00
_cell.angle_gamma   90.00
#
_symmetry.space_group_name_H-M   'P 1'
#
loop_
_entity.id
_entity.type
_entity.pdbx_description
1 polymer ?
#
loop_
_entity_poly.entity_id
_entity_poly.type
_entity_poly.pdbx_seq_one_letter_code
_entity_poly.pdbx_strand_id
1 'polypeptide(L)'
;MSSAQPVSESNPWPHLETMFQFKSVAGKIVKLTCLLCSPKVKECSASLSSLSNLRKHVQRAHPHQLSKFNELCSQSRKRKACNQVSQGNSSKQPKVYDMLTTPANANMVSQAKIDDLLIGFITEGLMPFSTVEMPSFQRLVKGLQPNRSVMCRATVTKRIDEKASLVKKNVKDAMAKVQQVATTTDCWTARRRSYIGVTAHWIDSETLNRVSAALACRRLKGRHTYDVLAAKLEEIHTEYEIVSKIVKTTTDNGSNFVKAFSVFAVNSEQPEEPEETEGDESTFHDVYGDLTEAAESFEYQLPPHQRCAAHTLNLISTVDAEKAEKDPTYKRLTRGTFAKCQALWNKASRSTQAAEVVQEECSFVLLKPNATRWNSVFMAVERLSHIVKTKGENAIHKLCAEFNVSKLKPGEIQFLKDYAQVMKPMAQALNILQGECNHSNAYMGYLAPTIALLKEKLQKKNGIATVKPLVTALLDGMDKRFDYIFDDEKIIAAALLHPKFKDNWTNDEDMLKKGMDFINDRLESDTGVGALREAETSISSVEDDENNFFFTKTKTSASELQLFLESHTEELSVYASWPKLRQLFIELNTPVPASAACERLFSCAGLIFRPHRSSMTDRNFENSLLVKINKNFV
;
A
#
# COMPACT_ATOMS: atom_id res chain seq x y z
N MET A 1 20.22 -33.47 -56.53
CA MET A 1 21.42 -33.53 -55.68
C MET A 1 21.14 -32.74 -54.42
N SER A 2 21.19 -33.42 -53.28
CA SER A 2 20.79 -32.93 -51.95
C SER A 2 21.77 -31.86 -51.45
N SER A 3 21.33 -30.61 -51.36
CA SER A 3 22.09 -29.53 -50.72
C SER A 3 21.74 -29.49 -49.25
N ALA A 4 22.66 -30.03 -48.44
CA ALA A 4 22.62 -29.95 -46.98
C ALA A 4 22.61 -28.47 -46.54
N GLN A 5 21.60 -28.09 -45.75
CA GLN A 5 21.62 -26.83 -45.02
C GLN A 5 22.72 -26.88 -43.94
N PRO A 6 23.47 -25.80 -43.72
CA PRO A 6 24.52 -25.74 -42.71
C PRO A 6 23.92 -25.81 -41.29
N VAL A 7 24.43 -26.74 -40.48
CA VAL A 7 24.04 -26.90 -39.06
C VAL A 7 24.63 -25.74 -38.27
N SER A 8 23.78 -24.91 -37.65
CA SER A 8 24.23 -23.80 -36.79
C SER A 8 25.18 -24.30 -35.68
N GLU A 9 26.36 -23.71 -35.56
CA GLU A 9 27.36 -23.95 -34.50
C GLU A 9 26.95 -23.34 -33.14
N SER A 10 25.66 -23.43 -32.79
CA SER A 10 25.14 -22.88 -31.53
C SER A 10 25.28 -23.90 -30.39
N ASN A 11 25.61 -23.42 -29.19
CA ASN A 11 25.71 -24.27 -27.99
C ASN A 11 24.36 -24.97 -27.72
N PRO A 12 24.28 -26.32 -27.76
CA PRO A 12 23.01 -27.03 -27.58
C PRO A 12 22.48 -26.98 -26.14
N TRP A 13 23.32 -26.60 -25.16
CA TRP A 13 22.96 -26.56 -23.74
C TRP A 13 23.42 -25.26 -23.06
N PRO A 14 22.84 -24.10 -23.43
CA PRO A 14 23.24 -22.80 -22.87
C PRO A 14 22.99 -22.72 -21.35
N HIS A 15 22.04 -23.48 -20.83
CA HIS A 15 21.76 -23.57 -19.39
C HIS A 15 22.91 -24.18 -18.56
N LEU A 16 23.93 -24.74 -19.20
CA LEU A 16 25.11 -25.33 -18.53
C LEU A 16 26.38 -24.48 -18.68
N GLU A 17 26.30 -23.28 -19.28
CA GLU A 17 27.47 -22.41 -19.55
C GLU A 17 28.23 -21.98 -18.28
N THR A 18 27.55 -21.95 -17.14
CA THR A 18 28.17 -21.66 -15.83
C THR A 18 29.08 -22.78 -15.33
N MET A 19 29.00 -23.98 -15.92
CA MET A 19 29.80 -25.16 -15.52
C MET A 19 30.66 -25.71 -16.67
N PHE A 20 30.24 -25.51 -17.93
CA PHE A 20 30.90 -26.03 -19.12
C PHE A 20 30.98 -24.98 -20.22
N GLN A 21 32.17 -24.80 -20.79
CA GLN A 21 32.39 -23.98 -21.97
C GLN A 21 32.29 -24.82 -23.23
N PHE A 22 31.43 -24.43 -24.17
CA PHE A 22 31.26 -25.11 -25.46
C PHE A 22 32.49 -24.89 -26.36
N LYS A 23 32.94 -25.95 -27.06
CA LYS A 23 34.03 -25.85 -28.06
C LYS A 23 33.57 -26.13 -29.49
N SER A 24 33.00 -27.30 -29.74
CA SER A 24 32.59 -27.69 -31.09
C SER A 24 31.58 -28.83 -31.10
N VAL A 25 30.89 -28.97 -32.24
CA VAL A 25 30.02 -30.11 -32.54
C VAL A 25 30.60 -30.83 -33.75
N ALA A 26 30.86 -32.12 -33.60
CA ALA A 26 31.25 -33.01 -34.70
C ALA A 26 30.20 -34.12 -34.81
N GLY A 27 29.28 -33.97 -35.76
CA GLY A 27 28.14 -34.89 -35.93
C GLY A 27 27.22 -34.91 -34.70
N LYS A 28 27.08 -36.07 -34.05
CA LYS A 28 26.24 -36.25 -32.85
C LYS A 28 26.97 -35.98 -31.52
N ILE A 29 28.26 -35.63 -31.57
CA ILE A 29 29.11 -35.46 -30.40
C ILE A 29 29.42 -33.98 -30.20
N VAL A 30 29.21 -33.51 -28.97
CA VAL A 30 29.50 -32.15 -28.51
C VAL A 30 30.72 -32.22 -27.60
N LYS A 31 31.72 -31.38 -27.87
CA LYS A 31 32.91 -31.23 -27.02
C LYS A 31 32.78 -29.96 -26.16
N LEU A 32 32.95 -30.12 -24.84
CA LEU A 32 32.90 -29.03 -23.86
C LEU A 32 34.09 -29.10 -22.90
N THR A 33 34.53 -27.96 -22.39
CA THR A 33 35.54 -27.84 -21.35
C THR A 33 34.88 -27.61 -20.00
N CYS A 34 35.24 -28.39 -18.99
CA CYS A 34 34.74 -28.20 -17.62
C CYS A 34 35.43 -27.01 -16.96
N LEU A 35 34.65 -26.00 -16.55
CA LEU A 35 35.18 -24.81 -15.88
C LEU A 35 35.52 -25.05 -14.40
N LEU A 36 34.97 -26.13 -13.82
CA LEU A 36 35.14 -26.49 -12.40
C LEU A 36 36.44 -27.26 -12.12
N CYS A 37 37.12 -27.77 -13.16
CA CYS A 37 38.37 -28.53 -13.02
C CYS A 37 39.63 -27.67 -12.86
N SER A 38 39.49 -26.33 -12.77
CA SER A 38 40.64 -25.41 -12.68
C SER A 38 41.59 -25.76 -11.52
N PRO A 39 42.93 -25.73 -11.72
CA PRO A 39 43.64 -25.25 -12.92
C PRO A 39 43.84 -26.31 -14.03
N LYS A 40 43.35 -27.55 -13.86
CA LYS A 40 43.47 -28.60 -14.90
C LYS A 40 42.34 -28.48 -15.91
N VAL A 41 42.66 -28.10 -17.15
CA VAL A 41 41.67 -28.04 -18.23
C VAL A 41 41.22 -29.45 -18.59
N LYS A 42 39.99 -29.83 -18.23
CA LYS A 42 39.40 -31.13 -18.57
C LYS A 42 38.35 -30.99 -19.67
N GLU A 43 38.59 -31.65 -20.80
CA GLU A 43 37.61 -31.77 -21.88
C GLU A 43 36.69 -32.98 -21.68
N CYS A 44 35.40 -32.77 -21.95
CA CYS A 44 34.34 -33.76 -21.86
C CYS A 44 33.61 -33.85 -23.21
N SER A 45 33.23 -35.06 -23.61
CA SER A 45 32.40 -35.32 -24.78
C SER A 45 31.02 -35.84 -24.38
N ALA A 46 29.97 -35.28 -24.98
CA ALA A 46 28.59 -35.67 -24.74
C ALA A 46 27.85 -35.86 -26.06
N SER A 47 26.81 -36.68 -26.08
CA SER A 47 25.96 -36.81 -27.26
C SER A 47 24.89 -35.71 -27.25
N LEU A 48 24.53 -35.16 -28.42
CA LEU A 48 23.46 -34.15 -28.56
C LEU A 48 22.14 -34.55 -27.86
N SER A 49 21.86 -35.85 -27.73
CA SER A 49 20.66 -36.38 -27.08
C SER A 49 20.85 -36.72 -25.59
N SER A 50 22.07 -36.64 -25.05
CA SER A 50 22.37 -37.16 -23.71
C SER A 50 23.48 -36.40 -22.98
N LEU A 51 23.15 -35.91 -21.79
CA LEU A 51 24.06 -35.26 -20.85
C LEU A 51 24.74 -36.25 -19.88
N SER A 52 24.55 -37.56 -20.06
CA SER A 52 24.99 -38.58 -19.09
C SER A 52 26.50 -38.56 -18.83
N ASN A 53 27.31 -38.26 -19.85
CA ASN A 53 28.76 -38.17 -19.70
C ASN A 53 29.18 -36.94 -18.86
N LEU A 54 28.52 -35.80 -19.07
CA LEU A 54 28.76 -34.59 -18.26
C LEU A 54 28.32 -34.81 -16.81
N ARG A 55 27.16 -35.43 -16.59
CA ARG A 55 26.69 -35.79 -15.24
C ARG A 55 27.67 -36.73 -14.54
N LYS A 56 28.15 -37.78 -15.22
CA LYS A 56 29.14 -38.71 -14.66
C LYS A 56 30.45 -38.02 -14.32
N HIS A 57 30.88 -37.07 -15.16
CA HIS A 57 32.06 -36.25 -14.87
C HIS A 57 31.85 -35.40 -13.61
N VAL A 58 30.77 -34.62 -13.52
CA VAL A 58 30.45 -33.82 -12.34
C VAL A 58 30.33 -34.70 -11.09
N GLN A 59 29.64 -35.84 -11.18
CA GLN A 59 29.48 -36.75 -10.05
C GLN A 59 30.82 -37.30 -9.52
N ARG A 60 31.81 -37.53 -10.38
CA ARG A 60 33.10 -38.11 -9.98
C ARG A 60 34.13 -37.04 -9.59
N ALA A 61 34.22 -35.95 -10.35
CA ALA A 61 35.23 -34.91 -10.17
C ALA A 61 34.75 -33.74 -9.28
N HIS A 62 33.44 -33.48 -9.24
CA HIS A 62 32.84 -32.38 -8.49
C HIS A 62 31.54 -32.80 -7.75
N PRO A 63 31.60 -33.76 -6.80
CA PRO A 63 30.41 -34.31 -6.15
C PRO A 63 29.52 -33.23 -5.53
N HIS A 64 30.11 -32.19 -4.93
CA HIS A 64 29.40 -31.07 -4.31
C HIS A 64 28.62 -30.19 -5.30
N GLN A 65 28.94 -30.24 -6.59
CA GLN A 65 28.26 -29.47 -7.64
C GLN A 65 27.19 -30.29 -8.40
N LEU A 66 26.99 -31.56 -8.03
CA LEU A 66 26.03 -32.46 -8.68
C LEU A 66 24.57 -32.01 -8.47
N SER A 67 24.25 -31.46 -7.30
CA SER A 67 22.92 -30.90 -7.00
C SER A 67 22.60 -29.75 -7.95
N LYS A 68 23.50 -28.78 -8.07
CA LYS A 68 23.39 -27.62 -8.97
C LYS A 68 23.30 -28.03 -10.44
N PHE A 69 24.09 -29.01 -10.88
CA PHE A 69 24.01 -29.55 -12.25
C PHE A 69 22.62 -30.14 -12.55
N ASN A 70 22.05 -30.92 -11.61
CA ASN A 70 20.73 -31.52 -11.78
C ASN A 70 19.62 -30.46 -11.79
N GLU A 71 19.77 -29.42 -10.96
CA GLU A 71 18.84 -28.30 -10.91
C GLU A 71 18.79 -27.55 -12.25
N LEU A 72 19.95 -27.15 -12.80
CA LEU A 72 20.04 -26.46 -14.10
C LEU A 72 19.42 -27.30 -15.24
N CYS A 73 19.67 -28.61 -15.25
CA CYS A 73 19.04 -29.53 -16.22
C CYS A 73 17.51 -29.59 -16.06
N SER A 74 17.00 -29.58 -14.83
CA SER A 74 15.56 -29.64 -14.53
C SER A 74 14.83 -28.36 -14.94
N GLN A 75 15.44 -27.19 -14.69
CA GLN A 75 14.89 -25.89 -15.06
C GLN A 75 14.79 -25.74 -16.59
N SER A 76 15.79 -26.25 -17.34
CA SER A 76 15.73 -26.26 -18.81
C SER A 76 14.61 -27.16 -19.37
N ARG A 77 14.30 -28.30 -18.73
CA ARG A 77 13.19 -29.16 -19.14
C ARG A 77 11.83 -28.49 -18.90
N LYS A 78 11.66 -27.78 -17.78
CA LYS A 78 10.46 -26.98 -17.50
C LYS A 78 10.28 -25.85 -18.51
N ARG A 79 11.36 -25.16 -18.91
CA ARG A 79 11.32 -24.11 -19.94
C ARG A 79 10.95 -24.66 -21.33
N LYS A 80 11.45 -25.83 -21.73
CA LYS A 80 11.06 -26.48 -23.01
C LYS A 80 9.61 -26.96 -23.01
N ALA A 81 9.07 -27.41 -21.87
CA ALA A 81 7.67 -27.81 -21.73
C ALA A 81 6.68 -26.63 -21.85
N CYS A 82 7.10 -25.40 -21.52
CA CYS A 82 6.28 -24.20 -21.66
C CYS A 82 6.24 -23.64 -23.11
N ASN A 83 7.25 -23.94 -23.93
CA ASN A 83 7.39 -23.39 -25.30
C ASN A 83 6.99 -24.35 -26.42
N GLN A 84 6.42 -25.53 -26.11
CA GLN A 84 5.88 -26.47 -27.10
C GLN A 84 4.36 -26.59 -26.97
N VAL A 85 3.66 -25.48 -27.23
CA VAL A 85 2.22 -25.49 -27.52
C VAL A 85 2.00 -24.78 -28.86
N SER A 86 2.60 -25.30 -29.92
CA SER A 86 2.27 -24.95 -31.31
C SER A 86 3.08 -25.82 -32.26
N GLN A 87 2.54 -27.01 -32.57
CA GLN A 87 2.54 -27.69 -33.88
C GLN A 87 2.45 -29.22 -33.71
N GLY A 88 1.34 -29.78 -34.19
CA GLY A 88 1.29 -31.04 -34.94
C GLY A 88 1.47 -32.36 -34.18
N ASN A 89 0.33 -33.03 -33.97
CA ASN A 89 0.14 -34.47 -33.78
C ASN A 89 1.33 -35.40 -34.11
N SER A 90 1.86 -36.08 -33.09
CA SER A 90 2.12 -37.52 -33.21
C SER A 90 1.57 -38.22 -31.97
N SER A 91 0.52 -39.00 -32.18
CA SER A 91 -0.09 -39.87 -31.18
C SER A 91 0.90 -40.97 -30.80
N LYS A 92 1.70 -40.74 -29.76
CA LYS A 92 2.39 -41.83 -29.07
C LYS A 92 1.37 -42.50 -28.15
N GLN A 93 0.97 -43.72 -28.49
CA GLN A 93 0.22 -44.57 -27.57
C GLN A 93 1.01 -44.69 -26.25
N PRO A 94 0.39 -44.47 -25.08
CA PRO A 94 1.04 -44.77 -23.81
C PRO A 94 1.30 -46.27 -23.73
N LYS A 95 2.45 -46.65 -23.15
CA LYS A 95 2.76 -48.06 -22.90
C LYS A 95 1.76 -48.61 -21.89
N VAL A 96 1.21 -49.79 -22.16
CA VAL A 96 0.21 -50.48 -21.30
C VAL A 96 0.68 -50.60 -19.84
N TYR A 97 1.99 -50.71 -19.62
CA TYR A 97 2.60 -50.71 -18.29
C TYR A 97 2.40 -49.40 -17.51
N ASP A 98 2.46 -48.23 -18.16
CA ASP A 98 2.29 -46.94 -17.48
C ASP A 98 0.82 -46.72 -17.05
N MET A 99 -0.14 -47.32 -17.75
CA MET A 99 -1.56 -47.36 -17.33
C MET A 99 -1.82 -48.33 -16.18
N LEU A 100 -1.04 -49.41 -16.07
CA LEU A 100 -1.21 -50.45 -15.05
C LEU A 100 -0.41 -50.18 -13.76
N THR A 101 0.62 -49.33 -13.81
CA THR A 101 1.51 -49.06 -12.68
C THR A 101 1.49 -47.64 -12.15
N THR A 102 0.86 -46.70 -12.86
CA THR A 102 0.45 -45.45 -12.23
C THR A 102 -0.84 -45.76 -11.47
N PRO A 103 -0.88 -45.68 -10.12
CA PRO A 103 -2.15 -45.78 -9.43
C PRO A 103 -3.07 -44.71 -10.03
N ALA A 104 -4.33 -45.05 -10.32
CA ALA A 104 -5.37 -44.07 -10.64
C ALA A 104 -5.44 -42.92 -9.59
N ASN A 105 -4.82 -43.13 -8.43
CA ASN A 105 -4.71 -42.24 -7.29
C ASN A 105 -3.52 -41.25 -7.31
N ALA A 106 -2.56 -41.34 -8.24
CA ALA A 106 -1.35 -40.49 -8.17
C ALA A 106 -1.62 -38.98 -8.36
N ASN A 107 -2.77 -38.62 -8.95
CA ASN A 107 -3.22 -37.24 -9.16
C ASN A 107 -4.55 -36.90 -8.43
N MET A 108 -4.99 -37.75 -7.48
CA MET A 108 -6.25 -37.50 -6.76
C MET A 108 -6.04 -36.51 -5.62
N VAL A 109 -6.59 -35.30 -5.77
CA VAL A 109 -6.62 -34.29 -4.71
C VAL A 109 -7.64 -34.74 -3.65
N SER A 110 -7.36 -34.53 -2.36
CA SER A 110 -8.31 -34.86 -1.29
C SER A 110 -9.53 -33.94 -1.35
N GLN A 111 -10.69 -34.42 -0.87
CA GLN A 111 -11.90 -33.58 -0.81
C GLN A 111 -11.65 -32.32 0.02
N ALA A 112 -10.98 -32.46 1.17
CA ALA A 112 -10.60 -31.34 2.02
C ALA A 112 -9.76 -30.30 1.28
N LYS A 113 -8.81 -30.74 0.44
CA LYS A 113 -7.98 -29.81 -0.33
C LYS A 113 -8.75 -29.14 -1.46
N ILE A 114 -9.66 -29.84 -2.14
CA ILE A 114 -10.57 -29.22 -3.11
C ILE A 114 -11.43 -28.17 -2.43
N ASP A 115 -11.99 -28.50 -1.27
CA ASP A 115 -12.85 -27.58 -0.55
C ASP A 115 -12.08 -26.31 -0.13
N ASP A 116 -10.87 -26.46 0.39
CA ASP A 116 -9.98 -25.35 0.73
C ASP A 116 -9.67 -24.47 -0.50
N LEU A 117 -9.30 -25.08 -1.63
CA LEU A 117 -9.06 -24.37 -2.89
C LEU A 117 -10.31 -23.65 -3.40
N LEU A 118 -11.49 -24.25 -3.26
CA LEU A 118 -12.77 -23.65 -3.65
C LEU A 118 -13.10 -22.44 -2.78
N ILE A 119 -12.90 -22.54 -1.46
CA ILE A 119 -13.09 -21.40 -0.55
C ILE A 119 -12.07 -20.29 -0.86
N GLY A 120 -10.81 -20.64 -1.13
CA GLY A 120 -9.78 -19.71 -1.61
C GLY A 120 -10.22 -19.01 -2.89
N PHE A 121 -10.65 -19.75 -3.92
CA PHE A 121 -11.16 -19.19 -5.17
C PHE A 121 -12.32 -18.22 -4.97
N ILE A 122 -13.27 -18.56 -4.10
CA ILE A 122 -14.44 -17.71 -3.83
C ILE A 122 -14.06 -16.43 -3.08
N THR A 123 -13.23 -16.55 -2.05
CA THR A 123 -12.84 -15.44 -1.17
C THR A 123 -11.82 -14.53 -1.85
N GLU A 124 -10.78 -15.08 -2.46
CA GLU A 124 -9.75 -14.31 -3.17
C GLU A 124 -10.26 -13.72 -4.48
N GLY A 125 -11.08 -14.47 -5.22
CA GLY A 125 -11.68 -13.98 -6.47
C GLY A 125 -12.89 -13.09 -6.25
N LEU A 126 -13.37 -12.96 -5.00
CA LEU A 126 -14.65 -12.34 -4.68
C LEU A 126 -15.75 -12.86 -5.63
N MET A 127 -15.91 -14.19 -5.72
CA MET A 127 -16.93 -14.85 -6.55
C MET A 127 -18.27 -15.05 -5.80
N PRO A 128 -19.43 -14.88 -6.45
CA PRO A 128 -20.73 -15.15 -5.81
C PRO A 128 -20.77 -16.57 -5.23
N PHE A 129 -21.39 -16.74 -4.05
CA PHE A 129 -21.41 -18.08 -3.41
C PHE A 129 -22.18 -19.10 -4.24
N SER A 130 -23.13 -18.66 -5.08
CA SER A 130 -23.86 -19.50 -6.02
C SER A 130 -22.99 -20.04 -7.18
N THR A 131 -21.75 -19.57 -7.34
CA THR A 131 -20.83 -20.07 -8.37
C THR A 131 -20.63 -21.58 -8.27
N VAL A 132 -20.62 -22.15 -7.05
CA VAL A 132 -20.48 -23.60 -6.84
C VAL A 132 -21.69 -24.42 -7.30
N GLU A 133 -22.83 -23.76 -7.48
CA GLU A 133 -24.09 -24.38 -7.93
C GLU A 133 -24.28 -24.25 -9.45
N MET A 134 -23.41 -23.52 -10.14
CA MET A 134 -23.47 -23.38 -11.59
C MET A 134 -23.18 -24.73 -12.28
N PRO A 135 -24.05 -25.25 -13.17
CA PRO A 135 -23.83 -26.55 -13.82
C PRO A 135 -22.52 -26.63 -14.62
N SER A 136 -22.09 -25.53 -15.24
CA SER A 136 -20.80 -25.46 -15.93
C SER A 136 -19.61 -25.57 -14.96
N PHE A 137 -19.69 -24.94 -13.79
CA PHE A 137 -18.67 -25.03 -12.76
C PHE A 137 -18.58 -26.44 -12.17
N GLN A 138 -19.71 -27.06 -11.88
CA GLN A 138 -19.75 -28.44 -11.39
C GLN A 138 -19.17 -29.42 -12.42
N ARG A 139 -19.48 -29.25 -13.71
CA ARG A 139 -18.86 -30.03 -14.79
C ARG A 139 -17.35 -29.80 -14.87
N LEU A 140 -16.87 -28.59 -14.68
CA LEU A 140 -15.43 -28.28 -14.64
C LEU A 140 -14.74 -29.05 -13.51
N VAL A 141 -15.25 -28.96 -12.27
CA VAL A 141 -14.64 -29.64 -11.12
C VAL A 141 -14.70 -31.16 -11.30
N LYS A 142 -15.83 -31.71 -11.73
CA LYS A 142 -15.97 -33.16 -12.02
C LYS A 142 -15.08 -33.61 -13.18
N GLY A 143 -14.87 -32.78 -14.20
CA GLY A 143 -13.96 -33.08 -15.30
C GLY A 143 -12.50 -33.17 -14.85
N LEU A 144 -12.10 -32.35 -13.87
CA LEU A 144 -10.75 -32.36 -13.29
C LEU A 144 -10.57 -33.43 -12.20
N GLN A 145 -11.62 -33.70 -11.41
CA GLN A 145 -11.62 -34.62 -10.28
C GLN A 145 -12.97 -35.38 -10.23
N PRO A 146 -13.14 -36.47 -11.01
CA PRO A 146 -14.43 -37.13 -11.21
C PRO A 146 -15.09 -37.70 -9.95
N ASN A 147 -14.27 -38.16 -9.00
CA ASN A 147 -14.73 -38.83 -7.77
C ASN A 147 -14.91 -37.85 -6.59
N ARG A 148 -15.07 -36.55 -6.86
CA ARG A 148 -15.14 -35.50 -5.85
C ARG A 148 -16.42 -34.72 -5.96
N SER A 149 -16.96 -34.33 -4.80
CA SER A 149 -18.17 -33.53 -4.74
C SER A 149 -17.81 -32.04 -4.74
N VAL A 150 -18.73 -31.23 -5.26
CA VAL A 150 -18.66 -29.78 -5.13
C VAL A 150 -19.61 -29.40 -4.00
N MET A 151 -19.12 -28.60 -3.05
CA MET A 151 -19.93 -28.10 -1.94
C MET A 151 -21.11 -27.24 -2.43
N CYS A 152 -22.20 -27.23 -1.67
CA CYS A 152 -23.34 -26.34 -1.94
C CYS A 152 -23.11 -24.93 -1.37
N ARG A 153 -23.95 -23.96 -1.76
CA ARG A 153 -23.86 -22.57 -1.28
C ARG A 153 -23.94 -22.44 0.24
N ALA A 154 -24.75 -23.28 0.90
CA ALA A 154 -24.87 -23.28 2.36
C ALA A 154 -23.55 -23.66 3.03
N THR A 155 -22.89 -24.70 2.51
CA THR A 155 -21.56 -25.13 3.00
C THR A 155 -20.49 -24.08 2.74
N VAL A 156 -20.49 -23.42 1.56
CA VAL A 156 -19.61 -22.27 1.28
C VAL A 156 -19.80 -21.18 2.33
N THR A 157 -21.04 -20.80 2.59
CA THR A 157 -21.38 -19.74 3.54
C THR A 157 -20.86 -20.08 4.94
N LYS A 158 -21.13 -21.29 5.42
CA LYS A 158 -20.67 -21.78 6.72
C LYS A 158 -19.13 -21.74 6.82
N ARG A 159 -18.42 -22.24 5.82
CA ARG A 159 -16.95 -22.25 5.82
C ARG A 159 -16.33 -20.85 5.75
N ILE A 160 -16.96 -19.92 5.04
CA ILE A 160 -16.50 -18.51 5.03
C ILE A 160 -16.73 -17.87 6.39
N ASP A 161 -17.83 -18.15 7.07
CA ASP A 161 -18.10 -17.68 8.43
C ASP A 161 -17.09 -18.23 9.45
N GLU A 162 -16.77 -19.53 9.36
CA GLU A 162 -15.71 -20.17 10.17
C GLU A 162 -14.35 -19.51 9.90
N LYS A 163 -14.02 -19.29 8.62
CA LYS A 163 -12.77 -18.63 8.21
C LYS A 163 -12.69 -17.19 8.67
N ALA A 164 -13.79 -16.43 8.59
CA ALA A 164 -13.85 -15.06 9.11
C ALA A 164 -13.68 -15.01 10.63
N SER A 165 -14.26 -15.98 11.35
CA SER A 165 -14.10 -16.11 12.80
C SER A 165 -12.65 -16.44 13.18
N LEU A 166 -11.99 -17.33 12.42
CA LEU A 166 -10.57 -17.64 12.59
C LEU A 166 -9.69 -16.43 12.30
N VAL A 167 -9.92 -15.73 11.18
CA VAL A 167 -9.21 -14.49 10.83
C VAL A 167 -9.36 -13.45 11.94
N LYS A 168 -10.57 -13.25 12.45
CA LYS A 168 -10.83 -12.32 13.56
C LYS A 168 -10.03 -12.73 14.79
N LYS A 169 -10.04 -14.01 15.15
CA LYS A 169 -9.24 -14.54 16.27
C LYS A 169 -7.74 -14.26 16.06
N ASN A 170 -7.20 -14.59 14.89
CA ASN A 170 -5.78 -14.38 14.58
C ASN A 170 -5.39 -12.89 14.63
N VAL A 171 -6.27 -12.00 14.18
CA VAL A 171 -6.09 -10.53 14.30
C VAL A 171 -6.08 -10.10 15.77
N LYS A 172 -7.00 -10.61 16.60
CA LYS A 172 -7.00 -10.36 18.05
C LYS A 172 -5.72 -10.89 18.71
N ASP A 173 -5.31 -12.12 18.41
CA ASP A 173 -4.10 -12.75 18.95
C ASP A 173 -2.83 -11.97 18.56
N ALA A 174 -2.80 -11.38 17.36
CA ALA A 174 -1.72 -10.49 16.93
C ALA A 174 -1.73 -9.16 17.69
N MET A 175 -2.90 -8.52 17.83
CA MET A 175 -3.03 -7.25 18.55
C MET A 175 -2.89 -7.40 20.08
N ALA A 176 -3.08 -8.60 20.62
CA ALA A 176 -2.83 -8.89 22.03
C ALA A 176 -1.35 -8.71 22.40
N LYS A 177 -0.44 -9.00 21.46
CA LYS A 177 1.02 -8.95 21.64
C LYS A 177 1.61 -7.55 21.54
N VAL A 178 0.86 -6.59 21.00
CA VAL A 178 1.32 -5.20 20.87
C VAL A 178 0.76 -4.33 21.99
N GLN A 179 1.54 -3.33 22.39
CA GLN A 179 1.15 -2.40 23.43
C GLN A 179 0.19 -1.32 22.89
N GLN A 180 0.36 -0.93 21.64
CA GLN A 180 -0.31 0.23 21.05
C GLN A 180 -0.81 -0.07 19.64
N VAL A 181 -1.95 0.53 19.30
CA VAL A 181 -2.64 0.39 18.02
C VAL A 181 -3.12 1.77 17.58
N ALA A 182 -3.04 2.07 16.29
CA ALA A 182 -3.78 3.18 15.69
C ALA A 182 -4.94 2.64 14.87
N THR A 183 -6.03 3.39 14.78
CA THR A 183 -7.15 3.02 13.90
C THR A 183 -7.38 4.09 12.85
N THR A 184 -7.90 3.67 11.69
CA THR A 184 -8.51 4.61 10.73
C THR A 184 -9.96 4.23 10.57
N THR A 185 -10.82 5.24 10.46
CA THR A 185 -12.23 5.02 10.14
C THR A 185 -12.72 6.01 9.11
N ASP A 186 -13.67 5.55 8.30
CA ASP A 186 -14.31 6.32 7.24
C ASP A 186 -15.69 5.68 6.95
N CYS A 187 -16.55 6.44 6.28
CA CYS A 187 -17.87 5.99 5.86
C CYS A 187 -17.96 5.89 4.33
N TRP A 188 -18.56 4.80 3.85
CA TRP A 188 -18.75 4.59 2.42
C TRP A 188 -20.18 4.27 2.09
N THR A 189 -20.74 5.01 1.13
CA THR A 189 -22.08 4.77 0.60
C THR A 189 -22.03 4.22 -0.82
N ALA A 190 -22.63 3.04 -1.02
CA ALA A 190 -22.79 2.41 -2.31
C ALA A 190 -24.15 1.70 -2.42
N ARG A 191 -24.80 1.82 -3.58
CA ARG A 191 -26.12 1.18 -3.86
C ARG A 191 -27.18 1.47 -2.79
N ARG A 192 -27.28 2.72 -2.34
CA ARG A 192 -28.19 3.16 -1.26
C ARG A 192 -27.92 2.46 0.08
N ARG A 193 -26.69 1.98 0.27
CA ARG A 193 -26.21 1.37 1.51
C ARG A 193 -24.91 2.04 1.95
N SER A 194 -24.91 2.56 3.16
CA SER A 194 -23.78 3.12 3.87
C SER A 194 -23.15 2.11 4.84
N TYR A 195 -21.83 2.18 4.96
CA TYR A 195 -21.00 1.30 5.75
C TYR A 195 -19.95 2.11 6.50
N ILE A 196 -19.66 1.74 7.75
CA ILE A 196 -18.49 2.21 8.47
C ILE A 196 -17.35 1.21 8.26
N GLY A 197 -16.23 1.70 7.76
CA GLY A 197 -14.99 0.94 7.62
C GLY A 197 -14.08 1.26 8.80
N VAL A 198 -13.48 0.24 9.40
CA VAL A 198 -12.46 0.42 10.45
C VAL A 198 -11.28 -0.49 10.16
N THR A 199 -10.08 0.07 10.19
CA THR A 199 -8.82 -0.70 10.09
C THR A 199 -7.90 -0.36 11.25
N ALA A 200 -7.21 -1.35 11.78
CA ALA A 200 -6.19 -1.21 12.81
C ALA A 200 -4.79 -1.26 12.18
N HIS A 201 -3.86 -0.55 12.81
CA HIS A 201 -2.48 -0.36 12.40
C HIS A 201 -1.57 -0.47 13.60
N TRP A 202 -0.48 -1.22 13.48
CA TRP A 202 0.57 -1.27 14.50
C TRP A 202 1.92 -1.46 13.83
N ILE A 203 2.98 -1.20 14.57
CA ILE A 203 4.35 -1.48 14.14
C ILE A 203 4.77 -2.79 14.78
N ASP A 204 5.22 -3.74 13.96
CA ASP A 204 5.82 -4.96 14.44
C ASP A 204 7.13 -4.64 15.16
N SER A 205 7.25 -5.04 16.43
CA SER A 205 8.37 -4.62 17.27
C SER A 205 9.71 -5.08 16.71
N GLU A 206 9.78 -6.27 16.09
CA GLU A 206 11.01 -6.86 15.57
C GLU A 206 11.45 -6.23 14.25
N THR A 207 10.55 -6.21 13.27
CA THR A 207 10.86 -5.78 11.90
C THR A 207 10.68 -4.28 11.69
N LEU A 208 10.03 -3.60 12.64
CA LEU A 208 9.57 -2.21 12.54
C LEU A 208 8.64 -1.94 11.36
N ASN A 209 8.15 -2.97 10.67
CA ASN A 209 7.22 -2.82 9.56
C ASN A 209 5.80 -2.54 10.06
N ARG A 210 5.07 -1.74 9.27
CA ARG A 210 3.65 -1.52 9.48
C ARG A 210 2.88 -2.81 9.20
N VAL A 211 2.09 -3.24 10.17
CA VAL A 211 1.05 -4.25 9.97
C VAL A 211 -0.30 -3.56 10.02
N SER A 212 -1.23 -4.01 9.18
CA SER A 212 -2.58 -3.45 9.11
C SER A 212 -3.60 -4.56 8.95
N ALA A 213 -4.72 -4.44 9.66
CA ALA A 213 -5.83 -5.38 9.59
C ALA A 213 -7.15 -4.62 9.46
N ALA A 214 -8.01 -5.08 8.56
CA ALA A 214 -9.40 -4.64 8.54
C ALA A 214 -10.15 -5.24 9.73
N LEU A 215 -10.79 -4.39 10.52
CA LEU A 215 -11.61 -4.83 11.65
C LEU A 215 -13.07 -4.98 11.22
N ALA A 216 -13.57 -4.01 10.46
CA ALA A 216 -14.99 -3.92 10.18
C ALA A 216 -15.28 -3.24 8.84
N CYS A 217 -16.39 -3.65 8.23
CA CYS A 217 -17.09 -2.94 7.16
C CYS A 217 -18.59 -3.09 7.42
N ARG A 218 -19.05 -2.47 8.51
CA ARG A 218 -20.36 -2.71 9.12
C ARG A 218 -21.41 -1.81 8.49
N ARG A 219 -22.60 -2.37 8.24
CA ARG A 219 -23.74 -1.63 7.67
C ARG A 219 -24.26 -0.60 8.67
N LEU A 220 -24.33 0.67 8.24
CA LEU A 220 -25.03 1.74 8.95
C LEU A 220 -26.47 1.87 8.43
N LYS A 221 -27.45 1.76 9.33
CA LYS A 221 -28.89 1.90 9.01
C LYS A 221 -29.42 3.22 9.60
N GLY A 222 -30.34 3.85 8.88
CA GLY A 222 -30.91 5.14 9.31
C GLY A 222 -29.96 6.31 9.09
N ARG A 223 -30.10 7.36 9.91
CA ARG A 223 -29.23 8.55 9.91
C ARG A 223 -27.86 8.22 10.51
N HIS A 224 -26.80 8.81 9.97
CA HIS A 224 -25.40 8.58 10.43
C HIS A 224 -24.93 9.78 11.24
N THR A 225 -25.67 10.09 12.31
CA THR A 225 -25.33 11.16 13.24
C THR A 225 -24.07 10.80 14.04
N TYR A 226 -23.43 11.81 14.62
CA TYR A 226 -22.15 11.68 15.32
C TYR A 226 -22.19 10.67 16.49
N ASP A 227 -23.29 10.60 17.24
CA ASP A 227 -23.56 9.62 18.29
C ASP A 227 -23.66 8.18 17.76
N VAL A 228 -24.33 7.98 16.62
CA VAL A 228 -24.43 6.65 15.97
C VAL A 228 -23.06 6.18 15.50
N LEU A 229 -22.22 7.09 14.97
CA LEU A 229 -20.85 6.76 14.57
C LEU A 229 -19.97 6.42 15.78
N ALA A 230 -20.05 7.22 16.86
CA ALA A 230 -19.32 6.99 18.09
C ALA A 230 -19.66 5.63 18.72
N ALA A 231 -20.95 5.34 18.90
CA ALA A 231 -21.41 4.07 19.44
C ALA A 231 -20.94 2.88 18.59
N LYS A 232 -21.00 3.00 17.26
CA LYS A 232 -20.54 1.93 16.35
C LYS A 232 -19.03 1.73 16.38
N LEU A 233 -18.27 2.81 16.51
CA LEU A 233 -16.82 2.73 16.61
C LEU A 233 -16.40 2.07 17.92
N GLU A 234 -17.04 2.43 19.04
CA GLU A 234 -16.78 1.82 20.35
C GLU A 234 -17.14 0.33 20.38
N GLU A 235 -18.29 -0.04 19.79
CA GLU A 235 -18.68 -1.45 19.63
C GLU A 235 -17.58 -2.26 18.92
N ILE A 236 -17.01 -1.72 17.84
CA ILE A 236 -15.95 -2.38 17.06
C ILE A 236 -14.65 -2.44 17.86
N HIS A 237 -14.25 -1.36 18.54
CA HIS A 237 -13.04 -1.35 19.37
C HIS A 237 -13.14 -2.35 20.53
N THR A 238 -14.30 -2.44 21.16
CA THR A 238 -14.60 -3.42 22.23
C THR A 238 -14.63 -4.85 21.68
N GLU A 239 -15.24 -5.07 20.52
CA GLU A 239 -15.29 -6.39 19.84
C GLU A 239 -13.89 -6.99 19.61
N TYR A 240 -12.88 -6.13 19.42
CA TYR A 240 -11.48 -6.49 19.20
C TYR A 240 -10.57 -6.36 20.42
N GLU A 241 -11.09 -5.94 21.58
CA GLU A 241 -10.34 -5.79 22.84
C GLU A 241 -9.15 -4.82 22.73
N ILE A 242 -9.34 -3.72 21.99
CA ILE A 242 -8.27 -2.73 21.73
C ILE A 242 -8.52 -1.35 22.33
N VAL A 243 -9.67 -1.09 22.97
CA VAL A 243 -10.05 0.25 23.47
C VAL A 243 -8.91 0.94 24.22
N SER A 244 -8.28 0.25 25.18
CA SER A 244 -7.18 0.81 26.01
C SER A 244 -5.82 0.89 25.31
N LYS A 245 -5.69 0.33 24.09
CA LYS A 245 -4.44 0.32 23.31
C LYS A 245 -4.43 1.36 22.19
N ILE A 246 -5.58 1.99 21.91
CA ILE A 246 -5.69 2.91 20.78
C ILE A 246 -5.01 4.23 21.14
N VAL A 247 -3.89 4.52 20.47
CA VAL A 247 -3.17 5.79 20.65
C VAL A 247 -3.78 6.93 19.86
N LYS A 248 -4.34 6.64 18.68
CA LYS A 248 -4.98 7.65 17.83
C LYS A 248 -5.91 7.01 16.79
N THR A 249 -7.04 7.66 16.54
CA THR A 249 -7.95 7.33 15.44
C THR A 249 -7.92 8.41 14.38
N THR A 250 -7.65 8.02 13.13
CA THR A 250 -7.62 8.92 11.97
C THR A 250 -8.91 8.82 11.18
N THR A 251 -9.60 9.94 11.00
CA THR A 251 -10.84 9.99 10.21
C THR A 251 -10.72 10.95 9.04
N ASP A 252 -11.62 10.85 8.07
CA ASP A 252 -11.85 11.98 7.17
C ASP A 252 -12.34 13.20 7.96
N ASN A 253 -12.30 14.38 7.35
CA ASN A 253 -12.72 15.62 8.01
C ASN A 253 -14.25 15.80 7.94
N GLY A 254 -15.02 14.71 7.83
CA GLY A 254 -16.47 14.77 7.78
C GLY A 254 -17.03 15.33 9.08
N SER A 255 -17.97 16.28 8.96
CA SER A 255 -18.55 17.01 10.10
C SER A 255 -19.07 16.11 11.21
N ASN A 256 -19.70 14.97 10.88
CA ASN A 256 -20.17 14.00 11.87
C ASN A 256 -19.04 13.30 12.62
N PHE A 257 -17.90 13.02 11.98
CA PHE A 257 -16.73 12.47 12.69
C PHE A 257 -16.09 13.53 13.57
N VAL A 258 -15.89 14.75 13.05
CA VAL A 258 -15.34 15.87 13.84
C VAL A 258 -16.18 16.09 15.09
N LYS A 259 -17.52 16.13 14.95
CA LYS A 259 -18.44 16.27 16.09
C LYS A 259 -18.42 15.06 17.03
N ALA A 260 -18.27 13.84 16.51
CA ALA A 260 -18.20 12.65 17.36
C ALA A 260 -16.97 12.70 18.28
N PHE A 261 -15.80 13.04 17.72
CA PHE A 261 -14.59 13.12 18.52
C PHE A 261 -14.52 14.39 19.38
N SER A 262 -15.15 15.50 19.00
CA SER A 262 -15.22 16.67 19.89
C SER A 262 -16.10 16.43 21.12
N VAL A 263 -17.18 15.65 20.99
CA VAL A 263 -18.11 15.36 22.09
C VAL A 263 -17.64 14.19 22.96
N PHE A 264 -17.06 13.14 22.35
CA PHE A 264 -16.81 11.87 23.05
C PHE A 264 -15.33 11.53 23.28
N ALA A 265 -14.34 12.31 22.80
CA ALA A 265 -12.94 11.96 22.99
C ALA A 265 -12.43 12.21 24.41
N VAL A 266 -11.57 11.31 24.89
CA VAL A 266 -10.87 11.49 26.18
C VAL A 266 -9.76 12.53 26.01
N ASN A 267 -9.85 13.64 26.75
CA ASN A 267 -8.84 14.71 26.84
C ASN A 267 -8.37 15.30 25.50
N SER A 268 -9.25 16.01 24.79
CA SER A 268 -8.86 16.79 23.61
C SER A 268 -8.16 18.10 24.00
N GLU A 269 -6.83 18.10 24.00
CA GLU A 269 -6.08 19.30 23.58
C GLU A 269 -6.24 19.41 22.06
N GLN A 270 -7.27 20.11 21.58
CA GLN A 270 -7.38 20.49 20.16
C GLN A 270 -7.40 22.02 20.02
N PRO A 271 -6.72 22.58 19.00
CA PRO A 271 -6.80 24.00 18.69
C PRO A 271 -8.21 24.40 18.24
N GLU A 272 -8.65 25.59 18.65
CA GLU A 272 -9.94 26.18 18.27
C GLU A 272 -10.12 26.26 16.74
N GLU A 273 -11.37 26.07 16.31
CA GLU A 273 -11.78 25.99 14.91
C GLU A 273 -11.64 27.32 14.15
N PRO A 274 -11.18 27.33 12.89
CA PRO A 274 -11.54 28.38 11.95
C PRO A 274 -12.88 28.02 11.28
N GLU A 275 -13.91 28.85 11.50
CA GLU A 275 -15.24 28.75 10.89
C GLU A 275 -15.18 28.31 9.40
N GLU A 276 -15.73 27.13 9.10
CA GLU A 276 -15.96 26.69 7.73
C GLU A 276 -17.39 27.06 7.33
N THR A 277 -17.55 28.12 6.53
CA THR A 277 -18.79 28.38 5.80
C THR A 277 -18.87 27.40 4.63
N GLU A 278 -19.42 26.20 4.85
CA GLU A 278 -19.92 25.39 3.75
C GLU A 278 -21.25 25.96 3.26
N GLY A 279 -21.31 26.21 1.94
CA GLY A 279 -22.53 26.59 1.25
C GLY A 279 -23.51 25.42 1.21
N ASP A 280 -24.57 25.58 2.00
CA ASP A 280 -25.93 25.03 1.83
C ASP A 280 -26.10 23.50 1.80
N GLU A 281 -26.27 22.91 2.99
CA GLU A 281 -27.48 22.13 3.30
C GLU A 281 -27.77 22.16 4.81
N SER A 282 -28.85 22.86 5.18
CA SER A 282 -29.48 22.97 6.51
C SER A 282 -28.67 23.60 7.65
N THR A 283 -28.97 24.87 7.90
CA THR A 283 -28.64 25.65 9.09
C THR A 283 -29.06 24.91 10.36
N PHE A 284 -28.12 24.28 11.07
CA PHE A 284 -28.29 23.93 12.48
C PHE A 284 -27.60 25.02 13.29
N HIS A 285 -28.39 26.01 13.69
CA HIS A 285 -27.97 27.14 14.51
C HIS A 285 -27.57 26.66 15.91
N ASP A 286 -26.47 27.22 16.39
CA ASP A 286 -25.90 27.23 17.75
C ASP A 286 -26.70 26.54 18.86
N VAL A 287 -26.20 25.36 19.27
CA VAL A 287 -26.35 24.82 20.64
C VAL A 287 -25.00 24.26 21.07
N TYR A 288 -23.96 25.10 21.04
CA TYR A 288 -22.61 24.74 21.51
C TYR A 288 -22.38 25.07 23.00
N GLY A 289 -23.25 25.88 23.62
CA GLY A 289 -23.09 26.34 25.00
C GLY A 289 -23.71 25.44 26.08
N ASP A 290 -24.53 24.45 25.73
CA ASP A 290 -25.45 23.80 26.69
C ASP A 290 -25.21 22.29 26.88
N LEU A 291 -24.17 21.72 26.25
CA LEU A 291 -23.88 20.27 26.29
C LEU A 291 -22.63 19.91 27.09
N THR A 292 -21.80 20.88 27.47
CA THR A 292 -20.62 20.65 28.32
C THR A 292 -21.00 20.27 29.75
N GLU A 293 -22.19 20.65 30.22
CA GLU A 293 -22.71 20.24 31.55
C GLU A 293 -23.36 18.84 31.54
N ALA A 294 -23.54 18.20 30.37
CA ALA A 294 -24.12 16.85 30.25
C ALA A 294 -23.08 15.73 30.04
N ALA A 295 -21.79 16.04 30.16
CA ALA A 295 -20.69 15.08 29.94
C ALA A 295 -20.63 13.95 31.00
N GLU A 296 -21.41 14.02 32.08
CA GLU A 296 -21.42 13.01 33.15
C GLU A 296 -22.28 11.77 32.88
N SER A 297 -22.88 11.60 31.69
CA SER A 297 -23.71 10.40 31.44
C SER A 297 -23.65 9.82 30.02
N PHE A 298 -22.50 9.89 29.34
CA PHE A 298 -22.33 9.16 28.07
C PHE A 298 -21.74 7.76 28.31
N GLU A 299 -22.37 6.75 27.71
CA GLU A 299 -22.08 5.31 27.94
C GLU A 299 -20.74 4.86 27.32
N TYR A 300 -20.08 5.70 26.50
CA TYR A 300 -18.86 5.36 25.77
C TYR A 300 -17.94 6.57 25.56
N GLN A 301 -16.62 6.29 25.50
CA GLN A 301 -15.55 7.27 25.32
C GLN A 301 -14.69 6.91 24.11
N LEU A 302 -14.44 7.87 23.22
CA LEU A 302 -13.62 7.68 22.04
C LEU A 302 -12.12 7.96 22.32
N PRO A 303 -11.20 7.27 21.63
CA PRO A 303 -9.78 7.53 21.74
C PRO A 303 -9.38 8.89 21.12
N PRO A 304 -8.15 9.37 21.35
CA PRO A 304 -7.64 10.59 20.74
C PRO A 304 -7.79 10.60 19.21
N HIS A 305 -8.13 11.78 18.67
CA HIS A 305 -8.45 11.95 17.25
C HIS A 305 -7.34 12.63 16.46
N GLN A 306 -7.23 12.28 15.17
CA GLN A 306 -6.59 13.14 14.18
C GLN A 306 -7.35 13.20 12.87
N ARG A 307 -7.26 14.37 12.23
CA ARG A 307 -7.74 14.63 10.88
C ARG A 307 -6.83 13.96 9.84
N CYS A 308 -7.43 13.42 8.79
CA CYS A 308 -6.70 12.77 7.70
C CYS A 308 -5.95 13.82 6.85
N ALA A 309 -4.62 13.81 6.90
CA ALA A 309 -3.79 14.73 6.11
C ALA A 309 -4.00 14.58 4.60
N ALA A 310 -4.32 13.37 4.13
CA ALA A 310 -4.64 13.14 2.72
C ALA A 310 -5.96 13.82 2.30
N HIS A 311 -6.97 13.80 3.17
CA HIS A 311 -8.21 14.53 2.94
C HIS A 311 -7.97 16.04 3.02
N THR A 312 -7.17 16.51 3.97
CA THR A 312 -6.77 17.92 4.06
C THR A 312 -6.04 18.40 2.80
N LEU A 313 -5.08 17.64 2.26
CA LEU A 313 -4.44 17.95 0.97
C LEU A 313 -5.44 17.95 -0.19
N ASN A 314 -6.46 17.10 -0.14
CA ASN A 314 -7.54 17.09 -1.13
C ASN A 314 -8.35 18.38 -1.07
N LEU A 315 -8.75 18.85 0.12
CA LEU A 315 -9.42 20.14 0.31
C LEU A 315 -8.58 21.32 -0.18
N ILE A 316 -7.27 21.31 0.08
CA ILE A 316 -6.36 22.35 -0.42
C ILE A 316 -6.32 22.36 -1.95
N SER A 317 -6.25 21.17 -2.55
CA SER A 317 -6.16 21.00 -4.00
C SER A 317 -7.48 21.23 -4.73
N THR A 318 -8.60 21.35 -4.01
CA THR A 318 -9.93 21.63 -4.57
C THR A 318 -10.46 22.97 -4.07
N VAL A 319 -10.96 23.01 -2.84
CA VAL A 319 -11.66 24.15 -2.23
C VAL A 319 -10.74 25.38 -2.13
N ASP A 320 -9.53 25.20 -1.63
CA ASP A 320 -8.63 26.35 -1.48
C ASP A 320 -8.05 26.79 -2.84
N ALA A 321 -7.71 25.83 -3.71
CA ALA A 321 -7.25 26.10 -5.08
C ALA A 321 -8.26 26.91 -5.91
N GLU A 322 -9.56 26.76 -5.69
CA GLU A 322 -10.61 27.56 -6.35
C GLU A 322 -10.49 29.06 -6.04
N LYS A 323 -9.89 29.45 -4.91
CA LYS A 323 -9.66 30.87 -4.57
C LYS A 323 -8.74 31.56 -5.57
N ALA A 324 -7.93 30.81 -6.32
CA ALA A 324 -7.13 31.34 -7.42
C ALA A 324 -7.99 31.98 -8.53
N GLU A 325 -9.26 31.57 -8.68
CA GLU A 325 -10.21 32.18 -9.62
C GLU A 325 -10.66 33.59 -9.22
N LYS A 326 -10.26 34.11 -8.05
CA LYS A 326 -10.42 35.54 -7.73
C LYS A 326 -9.62 36.43 -8.67
N ASP A 327 -8.49 35.94 -9.20
CA ASP A 327 -7.75 36.63 -10.27
C ASP A 327 -8.49 36.48 -11.62
N PRO A 328 -8.96 37.57 -12.24
CA PRO A 328 -9.75 37.49 -13.47
C PRO A 328 -8.99 36.89 -14.67
N THR A 329 -7.67 37.09 -14.72
CA THR A 329 -6.82 36.59 -15.81
C THR A 329 -6.65 35.09 -15.70
N TYR A 330 -6.32 34.61 -14.50
CA TYR A 330 -6.22 33.19 -14.18
C TYR A 330 -7.55 32.49 -14.41
N LYS A 331 -8.66 33.07 -13.92
CA LYS A 331 -10.02 32.52 -14.10
C LYS A 331 -10.37 32.31 -15.57
N ARG A 332 -10.14 33.33 -16.41
CA ARG A 332 -10.43 33.25 -17.84
C ARG A 332 -9.59 32.18 -18.53
N LEU A 333 -8.29 32.11 -18.22
CA LEU A 333 -7.36 31.14 -18.78
C LEU A 333 -7.71 29.71 -18.37
N THR A 334 -7.93 29.50 -17.06
CA THR A 334 -8.28 28.20 -16.46
C THR A 334 -9.58 27.67 -17.04
N ARG A 335 -10.68 28.44 -16.95
CA ARG A 335 -12.00 28.01 -17.44
C ARG A 335 -12.00 27.74 -18.95
N GLY A 336 -11.36 28.61 -19.74
CA GLY A 336 -11.25 28.43 -21.20
C GLY A 336 -10.47 27.17 -21.58
N THR A 337 -9.34 26.93 -20.90
CA THR A 337 -8.49 25.77 -21.15
C THR A 337 -9.17 24.46 -20.72
N PHE A 338 -9.65 24.40 -19.48
CA PHE A 338 -10.27 23.18 -18.95
C PHE A 338 -11.59 22.84 -19.64
N ALA A 339 -12.36 23.82 -20.15
CA ALA A 339 -13.53 23.54 -20.98
C ALA A 339 -13.17 22.75 -22.26
N LYS A 340 -12.08 23.13 -22.93
CA LYS A 340 -11.58 22.41 -24.12
C LYS A 340 -11.06 21.03 -23.76
N CYS A 341 -10.28 20.91 -22.68
CA CYS A 341 -9.80 19.62 -22.20
C CYS A 341 -10.98 18.69 -21.85
N GLN A 342 -12.00 19.21 -21.16
CA GLN A 342 -13.19 18.45 -20.81
C GLN A 342 -13.97 17.99 -22.04
N ALA A 343 -14.06 18.82 -23.09
CA ALA A 343 -14.66 18.44 -24.36
C ALA A 343 -13.89 17.27 -25.02
N LEU A 344 -12.56 17.34 -25.06
CA LEU A 344 -11.70 16.25 -25.57
C LEU A 344 -11.89 14.96 -24.78
N TRP A 345 -11.78 15.03 -23.45
CA TRP A 345 -11.93 13.86 -22.57
C TRP A 345 -13.33 13.24 -22.68
N ASN A 346 -14.38 14.06 -22.73
CA ASN A 346 -15.75 13.59 -22.87
C ASN A 346 -15.96 12.89 -24.21
N LYS A 347 -15.47 13.46 -25.33
CA LYS A 347 -15.62 12.87 -26.66
C LYS A 347 -14.90 11.52 -26.74
N ALA A 348 -13.63 11.48 -26.34
CA ALA A 348 -12.82 10.27 -26.33
C ALA A 348 -13.43 9.17 -25.43
N SER A 349 -14.06 9.55 -24.30
CA SER A 349 -14.68 8.57 -23.40
C SER A 349 -16.04 8.01 -23.85
N ARG A 350 -16.72 8.70 -24.77
CA ARG A 350 -18.11 8.37 -25.18
C ARG A 350 -18.21 7.76 -26.58
N SER A 351 -17.15 7.82 -27.38
CA SER A 351 -17.12 7.31 -28.75
C SER A 351 -15.94 6.36 -28.95
N THR A 352 -16.23 5.14 -29.39
CA THR A 352 -15.22 4.13 -29.73
C THR A 352 -14.32 4.60 -30.87
N GLN A 353 -14.92 5.19 -31.92
CA GLN A 353 -14.18 5.80 -33.03
C GLN A 353 -13.26 6.91 -32.54
N ALA A 354 -13.74 7.79 -31.65
CA ALA A 354 -12.89 8.84 -31.09
C ALA A 354 -11.74 8.25 -30.27
N ALA A 355 -11.97 7.20 -29.48
CA ALA A 355 -10.94 6.53 -28.71
C ALA A 355 -9.88 5.85 -29.61
N GLU A 356 -10.28 5.25 -30.72
CA GLU A 356 -9.39 4.68 -31.74
C GLU A 356 -8.51 5.77 -32.36
N VAL A 357 -9.10 6.91 -32.74
CA VAL A 357 -8.36 8.08 -33.26
C VAL A 357 -7.34 8.60 -32.23
N VAL A 358 -7.68 8.66 -30.93
CA VAL A 358 -6.68 8.98 -29.90
C VAL A 358 -5.55 7.95 -29.89
N GLN A 359 -5.89 6.66 -29.92
CA GLN A 359 -4.90 5.59 -29.84
C GLN A 359 -3.96 5.61 -31.07
N GLU A 360 -4.48 5.87 -32.26
CA GLU A 360 -3.71 5.97 -33.50
C GLU A 360 -2.78 7.19 -33.50
N GLU A 361 -3.31 8.38 -33.21
CA GLU A 361 -2.55 9.63 -33.30
C GLU A 361 -1.61 9.86 -32.11
N CYS A 362 -2.01 9.45 -30.91
CA CYS A 362 -1.26 9.71 -29.68
C CYS A 362 -0.52 8.47 -29.15
N SER A 363 -0.88 7.25 -29.56
CA SER A 363 -0.39 6.00 -28.95
C SER A 363 -0.68 5.88 -27.45
N PHE A 364 -1.66 6.64 -26.96
CA PHE A 364 -2.07 6.70 -25.56
C PHE A 364 -3.59 6.79 -25.47
N VAL A 365 -4.16 6.42 -24.32
CA VAL A 365 -5.57 6.64 -24.01
C VAL A 365 -5.72 7.95 -23.24
N LEU A 366 -6.69 8.78 -23.63
CA LEU A 366 -7.07 9.95 -22.84
C LEU A 366 -7.80 9.49 -21.57
N LEU A 367 -7.27 9.90 -20.41
CA LEU A 367 -7.90 9.66 -19.13
C LEU A 367 -9.08 10.61 -18.98
N LYS A 368 -10.27 10.08 -18.69
CA LYS A 368 -11.41 10.90 -18.29
C LYS A 368 -11.27 11.23 -16.79
N PRO A 369 -11.14 12.51 -16.41
CA PRO A 369 -11.11 12.86 -15.00
C PRO A 369 -12.42 12.49 -14.30
N ASN A 370 -12.31 12.10 -13.04
CA ASN A 370 -13.41 12.07 -12.10
C ASN A 370 -13.51 13.43 -11.39
N ALA A 371 -14.65 14.10 -11.55
CA ALA A 371 -14.89 15.40 -10.94
C ALA A 371 -14.73 15.40 -9.40
N THR A 372 -14.93 14.26 -8.74
CA THR A 372 -14.83 14.16 -7.27
C THR A 372 -13.40 13.90 -6.76
N ARG A 373 -12.38 13.81 -7.63
CA ARG A 373 -10.99 13.52 -7.25
C ARG A 373 -10.01 14.35 -8.07
N TRP A 374 -9.44 15.42 -7.49
CA TRP A 374 -8.51 16.31 -8.19
C TRP A 374 -7.30 15.58 -8.80
N ASN A 375 -6.80 14.52 -8.14
CA ASN A 375 -5.71 13.69 -8.65
C ASN A 375 -5.98 13.11 -10.04
N SER A 376 -7.25 12.79 -10.35
CA SER A 376 -7.63 12.30 -11.66
C SER A 376 -7.58 13.39 -12.74
N VAL A 377 -7.88 14.63 -12.37
CA VAL A 377 -7.70 15.81 -13.23
C VAL A 377 -6.21 16.04 -13.48
N PHE A 378 -5.39 16.02 -12.43
CA PHE A 378 -3.93 16.12 -12.53
C PHE A 378 -3.37 15.05 -13.47
N MET A 379 -3.70 13.77 -13.28
CA MET A 379 -3.26 12.68 -14.17
C MET A 379 -3.68 12.88 -15.62
N ALA A 380 -4.90 13.38 -15.87
CA ALA A 380 -5.37 13.66 -17.22
C ALA A 380 -4.64 14.84 -17.88
N VAL A 381 -4.32 15.90 -17.12
CA VAL A 381 -3.51 17.03 -17.60
C VAL A 381 -2.05 16.62 -17.83
N GLU A 382 -1.48 15.82 -16.94
CA GLU A 382 -0.13 15.27 -17.10
C GLU A 382 -0.06 14.39 -18.36
N ARG A 383 -1.10 13.59 -18.63
CA ARG A 383 -1.22 12.81 -19.86
C ARG A 383 -1.21 13.69 -21.11
N LEU A 384 -1.99 14.77 -21.13
CA LEU A 384 -2.00 15.73 -22.25
C LEU A 384 -0.63 16.38 -22.43
N SER A 385 0.00 16.81 -21.33
CA SER A 385 1.34 17.41 -21.35
C SER A 385 2.40 16.43 -21.86
N HIS A 386 2.28 15.15 -21.51
CA HIS A 386 3.17 14.10 -22.00
C HIS A 386 2.96 13.83 -23.50
N ILE A 387 1.72 13.81 -23.99
CA ILE A 387 1.42 13.70 -25.43
C ILE A 387 2.06 14.86 -26.19
N VAL A 388 1.87 16.11 -25.71
CA VAL A 388 2.49 17.28 -26.33
C VAL A 388 4.02 17.16 -26.36
N LYS A 389 4.64 16.67 -25.28
CA LYS A 389 6.10 16.48 -25.21
C LYS A 389 6.62 15.41 -26.16
N THR A 390 5.88 14.31 -26.35
CA THR A 390 6.34 13.12 -27.08
C THR A 390 5.91 13.08 -28.54
N LYS A 391 4.73 13.61 -28.85
CA LYS A 391 4.11 13.59 -30.19
C LYS A 391 3.98 14.99 -30.81
N GLY A 392 4.29 16.05 -30.05
CA GLY A 392 4.15 17.43 -30.47
C GLY A 392 2.73 17.98 -30.31
N GLU A 393 2.60 19.30 -30.43
CA GLU A 393 1.30 20.00 -30.31
C GLU A 393 0.33 19.63 -31.44
N ASN A 394 0.87 19.30 -32.62
CA ASN A 394 0.10 18.88 -33.79
C ASN A 394 -0.80 17.67 -33.50
N ALA A 395 -0.36 16.72 -32.68
CA ALA A 395 -1.17 15.55 -32.32
C ALA A 395 -2.46 15.98 -31.60
N ILE A 396 -2.37 16.89 -30.63
CA ILE A 396 -3.53 17.42 -29.92
C ILE A 396 -4.40 18.28 -30.85
N HIS A 397 -3.80 19.05 -31.76
CA HIS A 397 -4.56 19.86 -32.72
C HIS A 397 -5.34 19.01 -33.73
N LYS A 398 -4.78 17.88 -34.17
CA LYS A 398 -5.51 16.89 -34.98
C LYS A 398 -6.70 16.34 -34.22
N LEU A 399 -6.52 15.93 -32.95
CA LEU A 399 -7.63 15.48 -32.11
C LEU A 399 -8.71 16.55 -31.95
N CYS A 400 -8.31 17.81 -31.78
CA CYS A 400 -9.26 18.94 -31.72
C CYS A 400 -10.07 19.04 -33.02
N ALA A 401 -9.43 18.90 -34.18
CA ALA A 401 -10.10 18.93 -35.48
C ALA A 401 -11.09 17.76 -35.64
N GLU A 402 -10.65 16.53 -35.40
CA GLU A 402 -11.48 15.32 -35.51
C GLU A 402 -12.66 15.33 -34.52
N PHE A 403 -12.46 15.88 -33.32
CA PHE A 403 -13.50 15.92 -32.28
C PHE A 403 -14.40 17.14 -32.37
N ASN A 404 -14.12 18.04 -33.33
CA ASN A 404 -14.81 19.31 -33.52
C ASN A 404 -14.74 20.21 -32.27
N VAL A 405 -13.56 20.24 -31.62
CA VAL A 405 -13.23 21.06 -30.44
C VAL A 405 -12.30 22.19 -30.87
N SER A 406 -12.49 23.39 -30.33
CA SER A 406 -11.59 24.52 -30.62
C SER A 406 -10.15 24.20 -30.21
N LYS A 407 -9.19 24.52 -31.10
CA LYS A 407 -7.77 24.26 -30.86
C LYS A 407 -7.29 24.91 -29.55
N LEU A 408 -6.42 24.19 -28.84
CA LEU A 408 -5.68 24.74 -27.71
C LEU A 408 -4.61 25.72 -28.23
N LYS A 409 -4.66 26.95 -27.75
CA LYS A 409 -3.72 28.02 -28.06
C LYS A 409 -2.37 27.74 -27.38
N PRO A 410 -1.24 28.27 -27.90
CA PRO A 410 0.07 28.08 -27.28
C PRO A 410 0.12 28.46 -25.79
N GLY A 411 -0.54 29.57 -25.41
CA GLY A 411 -0.65 29.98 -24.00
C GLY A 411 -1.47 29.02 -23.12
N GLU A 412 -2.48 28.34 -23.68
CA GLU A 412 -3.27 27.33 -22.96
C GLU A 412 -2.47 26.02 -22.79
N ILE A 413 -1.68 25.64 -23.81
CA ILE A 413 -0.77 24.50 -23.73
C ILE A 413 0.33 24.76 -22.69
N GLN A 414 0.90 25.97 -22.67
CA GLN A 414 1.88 26.34 -21.66
C GLN A 414 1.26 26.35 -20.26
N PHE A 415 0.05 26.88 -20.10
CA PHE A 415 -0.70 26.82 -18.84
C PHE A 415 -0.87 25.39 -18.33
N LEU A 416 -1.24 24.42 -19.19
CA LEU A 416 -1.35 23.01 -18.77
C LEU A 416 -0.02 22.43 -18.28
N LYS A 417 1.10 22.79 -18.92
CA LYS A 417 2.45 22.40 -18.47
C LYS A 417 2.78 23.01 -17.11
N ASP A 418 2.48 24.29 -16.92
CA ASP A 418 2.73 25.00 -15.67
C ASP A 418 1.85 24.45 -14.53
N TYR A 419 0.56 24.23 -14.80
CA TYR A 419 -0.38 23.60 -13.87
C TYR A 419 0.10 22.22 -13.43
N ALA A 420 0.50 21.36 -14.38
CA ALA A 420 1.05 20.04 -14.06
C ALA A 420 2.31 20.14 -13.19
N GLN A 421 3.17 21.12 -13.43
CA GLN A 421 4.37 21.33 -12.60
C GLN A 421 4.04 21.74 -11.17
N VAL A 422 2.97 22.52 -10.95
CA VAL A 422 2.51 22.95 -9.61
C VAL A 422 1.80 21.83 -8.87
N MET A 423 0.91 21.09 -9.53
CA MET A 423 0.12 20.03 -8.89
C MET A 423 0.90 18.73 -8.67
N LYS A 424 1.99 18.50 -9.42
CA LYS A 424 2.85 17.31 -9.25
C LYS A 424 3.37 17.12 -7.82
N PRO A 425 4.00 18.11 -7.14
CA PRO A 425 4.44 17.94 -5.76
C PRO A 425 3.27 17.67 -4.80
N MET A 426 2.08 18.24 -5.02
CA MET A 426 0.87 17.90 -4.25
C MET A 426 0.54 16.41 -4.36
N ALA A 427 0.58 15.85 -5.58
CA ALA A 427 0.24 14.45 -5.82
C ALA A 427 1.30 13.51 -5.20
N GLN A 428 2.57 13.91 -5.27
CA GLN A 428 3.67 13.17 -4.62
C GLN A 428 3.52 13.17 -3.09
N ALA A 429 3.21 14.30 -2.48
CA ALA A 429 2.98 14.40 -1.04
C ALA A 429 1.80 13.53 -0.61
N LEU A 430 0.70 13.54 -1.37
CA LEU A 430 -0.44 12.69 -1.08
C LEU A 430 -0.06 11.20 -1.08
N ASN A 431 0.63 10.73 -2.13
CA ASN A 431 1.02 9.32 -2.24
C ASN A 431 1.97 8.89 -1.11
N ILE A 432 2.85 9.78 -0.65
CA ILE A 432 3.74 9.53 0.50
C ILE A 432 2.91 9.34 1.78
N LEU A 433 1.99 10.27 2.07
CA LEU A 433 1.19 10.24 3.30
C LEU A 433 0.16 9.09 3.30
N GLN A 434 -0.33 8.66 2.13
CA GLN A 434 -1.22 7.51 2.00
C GLN A 434 -0.52 6.14 2.11
N GLY A 435 0.82 6.15 2.22
CA GLY A 435 1.62 4.94 2.30
C GLY A 435 1.79 4.21 0.96
N GLU A 436 1.55 4.87 -0.17
CA GLU A 436 1.60 4.24 -1.51
C GLU A 436 3.03 4.14 -2.07
N CYS A 437 3.98 4.82 -1.43
CA CYS A 437 5.40 4.64 -1.71
C CYS A 437 5.96 3.49 -0.87
N ASN A 438 6.57 2.50 -1.54
CA ASN A 438 7.10 1.22 -1.00
C ASN A 438 8.01 1.30 0.24
N HIS A 439 8.38 2.49 0.72
CA HIS A 439 9.32 2.73 1.82
C HIS A 439 8.78 3.64 2.93
N SER A 440 7.57 4.19 2.79
CA SER A 440 7.01 5.15 3.76
C SER A 440 6.36 4.49 4.97
N ASN A 441 5.85 3.26 4.82
CA ASN A 441 5.12 2.50 5.85
C ASN A 441 4.02 3.30 6.58
N ALA A 442 3.56 4.42 5.98
CA ALA A 442 2.67 5.41 6.56
C ALA A 442 3.05 5.82 8.00
N TYR A 443 4.34 5.96 8.32
CA TYR A 443 4.77 6.49 9.63
C TYR A 443 4.35 7.95 9.81
N MET A 444 3.93 8.32 11.02
CA MET A 444 3.57 9.70 11.34
C MET A 444 4.75 10.67 11.12
N GLY A 445 5.98 10.24 11.33
CA GLY A 445 7.19 11.03 11.11
C GLY A 445 7.42 11.47 9.66
N TYR A 446 6.64 10.97 8.68
CA TYR A 446 6.63 11.53 7.33
C TYR A 446 5.78 12.81 7.20
N LEU A 447 4.87 13.09 8.13
CA LEU A 447 3.90 14.19 8.01
C LEU A 447 4.59 15.55 7.92
N ALA A 448 5.26 15.99 8.98
CA ALA A 448 5.90 17.30 9.01
C ALA A 448 6.97 17.49 7.92
N PRO A 449 7.91 16.55 7.69
CA PRO A 449 8.88 16.65 6.59
C PRO A 449 8.22 16.76 5.21
N THR A 450 7.14 16.00 4.96
CA THR A 450 6.45 16.04 3.67
C THR A 450 5.76 17.38 3.43
N ILE A 451 5.11 17.94 4.45
CA ILE A 451 4.43 19.24 4.35
C ILE A 451 5.45 20.38 4.23
N ALA A 452 6.53 20.38 5.03
CA ALA A 452 7.60 21.38 4.93
C ALA A 452 8.24 21.41 3.53
N LEU A 453 8.66 20.25 3.01
CA LEU A 453 9.24 20.13 1.67
C LEU A 453 8.23 20.47 0.56
N LEU A 454 6.94 20.21 0.77
CA LEU A 454 5.90 20.61 -0.17
C LEU A 454 5.75 22.13 -0.22
N LYS A 455 5.72 22.82 0.95
CA LYS A 455 5.70 24.30 1.03
C LYS A 455 6.89 24.88 0.27
N GLU A 456 8.10 24.39 0.53
CA GLU A 456 9.32 24.86 -0.15
C GLU A 456 9.26 24.65 -1.68
N LYS A 457 8.79 23.48 -2.13
CA LYS A 457 8.65 23.17 -3.57
C LYS A 457 7.61 24.05 -4.27
N LEU A 458 6.54 24.43 -3.58
CA LEU A 458 5.53 25.33 -4.11
C LEU A 458 6.02 26.78 -4.12
N GLN A 459 6.71 27.23 -3.07
CA GLN A 459 7.34 28.56 -3.01
C GLN A 459 8.31 28.79 -4.19
N LYS A 460 9.12 27.78 -4.53
CA LYS A 460 10.01 27.82 -5.72
C LYS A 460 9.26 28.00 -7.05
N LYS A 461 7.95 27.71 -7.10
CA LYS A 461 7.10 27.85 -8.29
C LYS A 461 6.31 29.16 -8.33
N ASN A 462 6.40 29.98 -7.29
CA ASN A 462 5.71 31.28 -7.19
C ASN A 462 6.15 32.29 -8.28
N GLY A 463 7.30 32.06 -8.92
CA GLY A 463 7.80 32.88 -10.03
C GLY A 463 7.08 32.69 -11.37
N ILE A 464 6.22 31.67 -11.51
CA ILE A 464 5.51 31.39 -12.78
C ILE A 464 4.24 32.24 -12.85
N ALA A 465 4.28 33.35 -13.60
CA ALA A 465 3.21 34.34 -13.64
C ALA A 465 1.80 33.78 -13.98
N THR A 466 1.72 32.80 -14.88
CA THR A 466 0.46 32.18 -15.34
C THR A 466 -0.28 31.39 -14.25
N VAL A 467 0.46 30.81 -13.29
CA VAL A 467 -0.09 29.95 -12.23
C VAL A 467 0.19 30.49 -10.83
N LYS A 468 0.74 31.70 -10.72
CA LYS A 468 1.00 32.36 -9.44
C LYS A 468 -0.24 32.40 -8.53
N PRO A 469 -1.46 32.76 -9.02
CA PRO A 469 -2.66 32.74 -8.17
C PRO A 469 -2.97 31.35 -7.58
N LEU A 470 -2.70 30.28 -8.33
CA LEU A 470 -2.84 28.90 -7.84
C LEU A 470 -1.81 28.59 -6.75
N VAL A 471 -0.54 28.94 -6.97
CA VAL A 471 0.52 28.70 -5.98
C VAL A 471 0.22 29.42 -4.68
N THR A 472 -0.20 30.68 -4.73
CA THR A 472 -0.62 31.46 -3.54
C THR A 472 -1.79 30.79 -2.84
N ALA A 473 -2.85 30.44 -3.57
CA ALA A 473 -4.02 29.79 -2.98
C ALA A 473 -3.70 28.44 -2.30
N LEU A 474 -2.80 27.65 -2.88
CA LEU A 474 -2.32 26.39 -2.29
C LEU A 474 -1.50 26.65 -1.02
N LEU A 475 -0.57 27.61 -1.04
CA LEU A 475 0.25 27.96 0.13
C LEU A 475 -0.61 28.49 1.28
N ASP A 476 -1.53 29.42 1.01
CA ASP A 476 -2.46 29.95 2.02
C ASP A 476 -3.32 28.83 2.62
N GLY A 477 -3.77 27.87 1.79
CA GLY A 477 -4.51 26.70 2.24
C GLY A 477 -3.66 25.76 3.11
N MET A 478 -2.37 25.62 2.79
CA MET A 478 -1.42 24.84 3.59
C MET A 478 -1.17 25.50 4.95
N ASP A 479 -0.91 26.81 4.98
CA ASP A 479 -0.72 27.56 6.23
C ASP A 479 -1.96 27.43 7.12
N LYS A 480 -3.15 27.70 6.56
CA LYS A 480 -4.43 27.59 7.30
C LYS A 480 -4.65 26.19 7.91
N ARG A 481 -4.34 25.13 7.17
CA ARG A 481 -4.80 23.77 7.52
C ARG A 481 -3.73 22.88 8.13
N PHE A 482 -2.45 23.25 8.03
CA PHE A 482 -1.34 22.43 8.51
C PHE A 482 -0.39 23.17 9.47
N ASP A 483 -0.51 24.47 9.73
CA ASP A 483 0.47 25.16 10.60
C ASP A 483 0.62 24.52 11.98
N TYR A 484 -0.49 24.02 12.56
CA TYR A 484 -0.48 23.34 13.86
C TYR A 484 0.52 22.17 13.95
N ILE A 485 0.87 21.52 12.83
CA ILE A 485 1.80 20.37 12.84
C ILE A 485 3.23 20.78 13.19
N PHE A 486 3.57 22.06 12.99
CA PHE A 486 4.89 22.61 13.28
C PHE A 486 5.02 23.11 14.72
N ASP A 487 3.92 23.06 15.49
CA ASP A 487 3.90 23.32 16.93
C ASP A 487 3.67 22.05 17.77
N ASP A 488 3.17 20.97 17.17
CA ASP A 488 2.94 19.69 17.84
C ASP A 488 4.27 18.93 18.07
N GLU A 489 4.74 18.95 19.32
CA GLU A 489 5.97 18.29 19.78
C GLU A 489 6.02 16.79 19.43
N LYS A 490 4.87 16.08 19.42
CA LYS A 490 4.81 14.65 19.14
C LYS A 490 5.00 14.38 17.65
N ILE A 491 4.43 15.22 16.78
CA ILE A 491 4.63 15.12 15.33
C ILE A 491 6.09 15.42 14.98
N ILE A 492 6.68 16.44 15.59
CA ILE A 492 8.09 16.80 15.38
C ILE A 492 9.00 15.68 15.88
N ALA A 493 8.76 15.16 17.10
CA ALA A 493 9.50 14.04 17.66
C ALA A 493 9.39 12.77 16.80
N ALA A 494 8.20 12.48 16.24
CA ALA A 494 8.02 11.35 15.32
C ALA A 494 8.93 11.47 14.08
N ALA A 495 9.11 12.69 13.55
CA ALA A 495 9.99 12.98 12.42
C ALA A 495 11.48 12.90 12.79
N LEU A 496 11.87 13.46 13.94
CA LEU A 496 13.23 13.37 14.48
C LEU A 496 13.69 11.93 14.68
N LEU A 497 12.81 11.06 15.19
CA LEU A 497 13.09 9.64 15.37
C LEU A 497 13.12 8.87 14.04
N HIS A 498 12.71 9.43 12.91
CA HIS A 498 12.79 8.68 11.66
C HIS A 498 14.21 8.80 11.06
N PRO A 499 14.98 7.70 10.88
CA PRO A 499 16.40 7.78 10.47
C PRO A 499 16.65 8.48 9.12
N LYS A 500 15.66 8.44 8.22
CA LYS A 500 15.67 9.16 6.93
C LYS A 500 15.65 10.69 7.06
N PHE A 501 15.04 11.22 8.11
CA PHE A 501 14.79 12.66 8.25
C PHE A 501 15.66 13.26 9.33
N LYS A 502 15.55 12.75 10.56
CA LYS A 502 16.24 13.31 11.73
C LYS A 502 15.97 14.81 11.82
N ASP A 503 17.01 15.62 11.86
CA ASP A 503 17.00 17.07 11.88
C ASP A 503 17.13 17.72 10.48
N ASN A 504 17.42 16.95 9.43
CA ASN A 504 17.79 17.50 8.10
C ASN A 504 16.62 18.00 7.24
N TRP A 505 15.38 17.90 7.71
CA TRP A 505 14.19 18.25 6.90
C TRP A 505 13.73 19.70 7.08
N THR A 506 14.31 20.43 8.03
CA THR A 506 14.00 21.84 8.32
C THR A 506 15.23 22.56 8.85
N ASN A 507 15.27 23.89 8.72
CA ASN A 507 16.29 24.74 9.33
C ASN A 507 15.77 25.50 10.57
N ASP A 508 14.53 25.21 10.98
CA ASP A 508 13.91 25.85 12.16
C ASP A 508 14.40 25.15 13.43
N GLU A 509 15.42 25.75 14.05
CA GLU A 509 16.05 25.23 15.27
C GLU A 509 15.09 25.20 16.48
N ASP A 510 14.19 26.18 16.59
CA ASP A 510 13.22 26.26 17.70
C ASP A 510 12.20 25.12 17.61
N MET A 511 11.71 24.83 16.39
CA MET A 511 10.83 23.70 16.14
C MET A 511 11.54 22.37 16.46
N LEU A 512 12.77 22.18 15.98
CA LEU A 512 13.54 20.96 16.26
C LEU A 512 13.78 20.77 17.77
N LYS A 513 14.07 21.86 18.47
CA LYS A 513 14.27 21.86 19.92
C LYS A 513 13.04 21.37 20.67
N LYS A 514 11.82 21.83 20.35
CA LYS A 514 10.57 21.34 20.97
C LYS A 514 10.46 19.81 20.90
N GLY A 515 10.74 19.23 19.72
CA GLY A 515 10.71 17.78 19.54
C GLY A 515 11.83 17.04 20.28
N MET A 516 13.04 17.62 20.36
CA MET A 516 14.15 17.04 21.11
C MET A 516 13.91 17.05 22.62
N ASP A 517 13.40 18.16 23.15
CA ASP A 517 13.04 18.32 24.56
C ASP A 517 11.98 17.28 24.95
N PHE A 518 10.92 17.12 24.14
CA PHE A 518 9.92 16.07 24.34
C PHE A 518 10.52 14.65 24.38
N ILE A 519 11.46 14.34 23.48
CA ILE A 519 12.12 13.02 23.46
C ILE A 519 12.96 12.82 24.72
N ASN A 520 13.75 13.81 25.13
CA ASN A 520 14.60 13.71 26.30
C ASN A 520 13.76 13.54 27.58
N ASP A 521 12.70 14.32 27.75
CA ASP A 521 11.78 14.21 28.89
C ASP A 521 11.18 12.79 29.00
N ARG A 522 10.80 12.20 27.86
CA ARG A 522 10.29 10.82 27.80
C ARG A 522 11.37 9.79 28.17
N LEU A 523 12.60 9.96 27.68
CA LEU A 523 13.73 9.08 28.00
C LEU A 523 14.11 9.15 29.48
N GLU A 524 14.00 10.32 30.12
CA GLU A 524 14.26 10.52 31.54
C GLU A 524 13.15 9.94 32.41
N SER A 525 11.88 10.15 32.05
CA SER A 525 10.72 9.65 32.81
C SER A 525 10.70 8.12 32.97
N ASP A 526 11.22 7.38 31.99
CA ASP A 526 11.26 5.92 31.99
C ASP A 526 12.39 5.35 32.89
N THR A 527 13.36 6.18 33.30
CA THR A 527 14.44 5.78 34.23
C THR A 527 14.01 5.73 35.70
N GLY A 528 12.89 6.37 36.07
CA GLY A 528 12.45 6.49 37.47
C GLY A 528 11.60 5.34 38.01
N VAL A 529 10.96 4.53 37.15
CA VAL A 529 9.92 3.57 37.58
C VAL A 529 10.43 2.11 37.63
N GLY A 530 11.51 1.78 36.91
CA GLY A 530 12.11 0.44 36.89
C GLY A 530 13.11 0.16 38.04
N ALA A 531 13.80 1.19 38.54
CA ALA A 531 14.91 1.01 39.48
C ALA A 531 14.48 0.66 40.93
N LEU A 532 13.22 0.91 41.30
CA LEU A 532 12.72 0.64 42.67
C LEU A 532 12.09 -0.75 42.85
N ARG A 533 11.95 -1.55 41.78
CA ARG A 533 11.32 -2.89 41.88
C ARG A 533 12.29 -4.06 41.83
N GLU A 534 13.54 -3.85 41.41
CA GLU A 534 14.54 -4.93 41.33
C GLU A 534 15.56 -4.91 42.50
N ALA A 535 15.54 -3.89 43.35
CA ALA A 535 16.51 -3.73 44.43
C ALA A 535 16.15 -4.41 45.77
N GLU A 536 14.92 -4.94 45.95
CA GLU A 536 14.50 -5.53 47.24
C GLU A 536 14.56 -7.07 47.30
N THR A 537 15.00 -7.75 46.25
CA THR A 537 15.10 -9.22 46.29
C THR A 537 16.48 -9.70 45.84
N SER A 538 17.53 -9.41 46.64
CA SER A 538 18.75 -10.23 46.77
C SER A 538 19.77 -9.55 47.70
N ILE A 539 19.54 -9.58 49.02
CA ILE A 539 20.62 -9.44 50.00
C ILE A 539 20.97 -10.85 50.46
N SER A 540 22.04 -11.43 49.90
CA SER A 540 22.94 -12.33 50.65
C SER A 540 24.24 -12.61 49.89
N SER A 541 25.34 -12.38 50.60
CA SER A 541 26.69 -12.96 50.48
C SER A 541 27.56 -12.66 49.24
N VAL A 542 28.37 -11.60 49.39
CA VAL A 542 29.85 -11.55 49.33
C VAL A 542 30.56 -12.71 48.60
N GLU A 543 31.33 -12.40 47.56
CA GLU A 543 32.80 -12.64 47.49
C GLU A 543 33.44 -11.91 46.29
N ASP A 544 34.68 -11.46 46.53
CA ASP A 544 35.62 -10.65 45.75
C ASP A 544 35.60 -10.72 44.22
N ASP A 545 35.74 -9.55 43.56
CA ASP A 545 36.67 -9.46 42.42
C ASP A 545 37.26 -8.03 42.28
N GLU A 546 38.56 -7.93 42.54
CA GLU A 546 39.41 -6.77 42.32
C GLU A 546 39.58 -6.51 40.81
N ASN A 547 38.63 -5.85 40.15
CA ASN A 547 38.81 -5.43 38.75
C ASN A 547 38.09 -4.11 38.38
N ASN A 548 38.18 -3.09 39.24
CA ASN A 548 37.68 -1.74 38.93
C ASN A 548 38.80 -0.70 38.70
N PHE A 549 39.80 -1.08 37.91
CA PHE A 549 40.94 -0.23 37.52
C PHE A 549 40.61 0.79 36.40
N PHE A 550 39.43 0.71 35.77
CA PHE A 550 39.05 1.55 34.62
C PHE A 550 37.79 2.42 34.84
N PHE A 551 37.48 2.84 36.07
CA PHE A 551 36.56 3.96 36.27
C PHE A 551 37.28 5.29 36.00
N THR A 552 37.52 5.58 34.73
CA THR A 552 37.81 6.95 34.29
C THR A 552 36.50 7.73 34.31
N LYS A 553 36.49 8.80 35.12
CA LYS A 553 35.49 9.87 35.15
C LYS A 553 34.84 10.04 33.76
N THR A 554 33.55 9.78 33.68
CA THR A 554 32.72 10.07 32.53
C THR A 554 32.86 11.56 32.18
N LYS A 555 33.60 11.84 31.12
CA LYS A 555 33.34 13.03 30.30
C LYS A 555 31.86 12.98 29.92
N THR A 556 31.15 14.07 30.10
CA THR A 556 29.75 14.30 29.68
C THR A 556 29.45 13.53 28.40
N SER A 557 28.83 12.37 28.53
CA SER A 557 28.42 11.55 27.40
C SER A 557 27.30 12.29 26.68
N ALA A 558 27.43 12.48 25.37
CA ALA A 558 26.33 12.97 24.54
C ALA A 558 25.06 12.14 24.85
N SER A 559 23.90 12.79 24.88
CA SER A 559 22.63 12.10 25.13
C SER A 559 22.41 11.00 24.08
N GLU A 560 21.67 9.94 24.45
CA GLU A 560 21.33 8.83 23.53
C GLU A 560 20.75 9.36 22.20
N LEU A 561 19.91 10.39 22.30
CA LEU A 561 19.33 11.10 21.17
C LEU A 561 20.38 11.76 20.28
N GLN A 562 21.34 12.48 20.86
CA GLN A 562 22.37 13.18 20.09
C GLN A 562 23.22 12.21 19.27
N LEU A 563 23.63 11.08 19.86
CA LEU A 563 24.38 10.04 19.15
C LEU A 563 23.55 9.40 18.01
N PHE A 564 22.24 9.25 18.22
CA PHE A 564 21.34 8.79 17.16
C PHE A 564 21.25 9.80 16.02
N LEU A 565 21.08 11.10 16.31
CA LEU A 565 20.99 12.16 15.31
C LEU A 565 22.28 12.24 14.47
N GLU A 566 23.44 12.14 15.10
CA GLU A 566 24.76 12.17 14.44
C GLU A 566 25.08 10.91 13.61
N SER A 567 24.31 9.82 13.76
CA SER A 567 24.55 8.60 12.97
C SER A 567 24.25 8.81 11.47
N HIS A 568 24.96 8.10 10.59
CA HIS A 568 24.87 8.36 9.14
C HIS A 568 23.91 7.39 8.40
N THR A 569 23.22 6.51 9.11
CA THR A 569 22.33 5.51 8.50
C THR A 569 20.90 6.02 8.38
N GLU A 570 20.29 5.77 7.21
CA GLU A 570 18.86 6.02 6.96
C GLU A 570 18.00 4.77 7.20
N GLU A 571 18.61 3.65 7.57
CA GLU A 571 17.92 2.38 7.79
C GLU A 571 17.40 2.25 9.22
N LEU A 572 16.24 1.60 9.36
CA LEU A 572 15.63 1.30 10.66
C LEU A 572 16.45 0.29 11.49
N SER A 573 17.43 -0.39 10.90
CA SER A 573 18.36 -1.29 11.58
C SER A 573 19.17 -0.60 12.68
N VAL A 574 19.32 0.74 12.61
CA VAL A 574 19.97 1.56 13.65
C VAL A 574 19.39 1.37 15.04
N TYR A 575 18.10 1.04 15.12
CA TYR A 575 17.40 0.83 16.38
C TYR A 575 17.81 -0.42 17.15
N ALA A 576 18.64 -1.30 16.55
CA ALA A 576 19.28 -2.38 17.29
C ALA A 576 20.20 -1.87 18.41
N SER A 577 20.78 -0.67 18.23
CA SER A 577 21.69 -0.05 19.19
C SER A 577 20.99 0.87 20.21
N TRP A 578 19.71 1.20 19.99
CA TRP A 578 18.98 2.21 20.77
C TRP A 578 17.59 1.71 21.18
N PRO A 579 17.48 0.79 22.16
CA PRO A 579 16.21 0.14 22.50
C PRO A 579 15.14 1.11 23.03
N LYS A 580 15.53 2.15 23.78
CA LYS A 580 14.59 3.15 24.31
C LYS A 580 14.05 4.04 23.21
N LEU A 581 14.94 4.58 22.36
CA LEU A 581 14.53 5.34 21.18
C LEU A 581 13.67 4.49 20.23
N ARG A 582 13.92 3.18 20.12
CA ARG A 582 13.10 2.26 19.34
C ARG A 582 11.67 2.17 19.86
N GLN A 583 11.49 2.08 21.19
CA GLN A 583 10.17 2.04 21.80
C GLN A 583 9.41 3.35 21.56
N LEU A 584 10.08 4.50 21.73
CA LEU A 584 9.49 5.80 21.46
C LEU A 584 9.17 6.00 19.97
N PHE A 585 10.03 5.50 19.08
CA PHE A 585 9.77 5.47 17.64
C PHE A 585 8.49 4.70 17.32
N ILE A 586 8.34 3.49 17.89
CA ILE A 586 7.13 2.68 17.73
C ILE A 586 5.91 3.45 18.22
N GLU A 587 5.99 4.09 19.38
CA GLU A 587 4.89 4.85 19.97
C GLU A 587 4.45 6.01 19.08
N LEU A 588 5.37 6.92 18.76
CA LEU A 588 5.06 8.15 18.03
C LEU A 588 4.76 7.90 16.55
N ASN A 589 5.29 6.82 15.96
CA ASN A 589 5.05 6.48 14.56
C ASN A 589 3.94 5.44 14.37
N THR A 590 3.30 4.91 15.42
CA THR A 590 2.14 4.02 15.30
C THR A 590 0.92 4.72 14.66
N PRO A 591 0.57 5.96 15.02
CA PRO A 591 -0.43 6.76 14.31
C PRO A 591 -0.13 6.88 12.80
N VAL A 592 -1.18 6.95 11.99
CA VAL A 592 -1.06 7.04 10.52
C VAL A 592 -1.58 8.38 10.01
N PRO A 593 -0.85 9.10 9.14
CA PRO A 593 -1.25 10.44 8.73
C PRO A 593 -2.49 10.47 7.81
N ALA A 594 -2.91 9.34 7.26
CA ALA A 594 -4.03 9.26 6.32
C ALA A 594 -4.91 8.02 6.56
N SER A 595 -6.23 8.17 6.36
CA SER A 595 -7.25 7.11 6.40
C SER A 595 -7.31 6.25 5.13
N ALA A 596 -6.27 6.27 4.28
CA ALA A 596 -6.23 5.57 2.99
C ALA A 596 -6.44 4.04 3.08
N ALA A 597 -6.21 3.45 4.25
CA ALA A 597 -6.52 2.04 4.50
C ALA A 597 -8.02 1.74 4.36
N CYS A 598 -8.89 2.64 4.80
CA CYS A 598 -10.34 2.54 4.61
C CYS A 598 -10.71 2.68 3.12
N GLU A 599 -10.08 3.58 2.37
CA GLU A 599 -10.31 3.69 0.93
C GLU A 599 -9.98 2.39 0.18
N ARG A 600 -8.87 1.72 0.54
CA ARG A 600 -8.49 0.41 0.00
C ARG A 600 -9.50 -0.68 0.37
N LEU A 601 -10.00 -0.65 1.61
CA LEU A 601 -11.07 -1.53 2.07
C LEU A 601 -12.36 -1.33 1.24
N PHE A 602 -12.78 -0.08 1.03
CA PHE A 602 -13.98 0.24 0.24
C PHE A 602 -13.82 -0.03 -1.25
N SER A 603 -12.62 0.14 -1.81
CA SER A 603 -12.31 -0.26 -3.19
C SER A 603 -12.54 -1.75 -3.39
N CYS A 604 -12.03 -2.58 -2.46
CA CYS A 604 -12.26 -4.02 -2.46
C CYS A 604 -13.76 -4.35 -2.24
N ALA A 605 -14.42 -3.65 -1.32
CA ALA A 605 -15.86 -3.79 -1.08
C ALA A 605 -16.71 -3.47 -2.32
N GLY A 606 -16.32 -2.48 -3.11
CA GLY A 606 -16.95 -2.13 -4.39
C GLY A 606 -16.97 -3.28 -5.38
N LEU A 607 -15.92 -4.11 -5.41
CA LEU A 607 -15.84 -5.30 -6.27
C LEU A 607 -16.84 -6.39 -5.89
N ILE A 608 -17.31 -6.38 -4.64
CA ILE A 608 -18.31 -7.30 -4.12
C ILE A 608 -19.72 -6.87 -4.53
N PHE A 609 -19.99 -5.57 -4.63
CA PHE A 609 -21.26 -5.09 -5.15
C PHE A 609 -21.34 -5.27 -6.68
N ARG A 610 -21.61 -6.49 -7.13
CA ARG A 610 -21.97 -6.83 -8.52
C ARG A 610 -23.47 -7.09 -8.66
N PRO A 611 -24.08 -6.90 -9.84
CA PRO A 611 -25.51 -7.18 -10.05
C PRO A 611 -25.90 -8.61 -9.61
N HIS A 612 -25.05 -9.59 -9.91
CA HIS A 612 -25.21 -11.01 -9.56
C HIS A 612 -25.12 -11.34 -8.05
N ARG A 613 -24.87 -10.34 -7.19
CA ARG A 613 -24.73 -10.48 -5.72
C ARG A 613 -25.80 -9.71 -4.94
N SER A 614 -26.92 -9.38 -5.56
CA SER A 614 -28.01 -8.60 -4.96
C SER A 614 -28.63 -9.22 -3.69
N SER A 615 -28.58 -10.55 -3.55
CA SER A 615 -29.16 -11.30 -2.42
C SER A 615 -28.20 -11.50 -1.23
N MET A 616 -27.00 -10.93 -1.27
CA MET A 616 -26.01 -11.14 -0.21
C MET A 616 -26.34 -10.33 1.07
N THR A 617 -26.31 -11.01 2.21
CA THR A 617 -26.52 -10.41 3.53
C THR A 617 -25.34 -9.52 3.91
N ASP A 618 -25.55 -8.55 4.81
CA ASP A 618 -24.47 -7.68 5.33
C ASP A 618 -23.34 -8.49 5.99
N ARG A 619 -23.71 -9.53 6.76
CA ARG A 619 -22.75 -10.45 7.37
C ARG A 619 -21.89 -11.18 6.35
N ASN A 620 -22.50 -11.76 5.31
CA ASN A 620 -21.74 -12.50 4.29
C ASN A 620 -20.85 -11.56 3.45
N PHE A 621 -21.34 -10.33 3.20
CA PHE A 621 -20.57 -9.28 2.55
C PHE A 621 -19.31 -8.97 3.34
N GLU A 622 -19.47 -8.68 4.63
CA GLU A 622 -18.37 -8.30 5.50
C GLU A 622 -17.40 -9.45 5.73
N ASN A 623 -17.89 -10.66 6.03
CA ASN A 623 -17.03 -11.83 6.22
C ASN A 623 -16.19 -12.13 4.96
N SER A 624 -16.78 -12.04 3.77
CA SER A 624 -16.04 -12.21 2.51
C SER A 624 -14.94 -11.15 2.35
N LEU A 625 -15.25 -9.90 2.72
CA LEU A 625 -14.34 -8.77 2.60
C LEU A 625 -13.18 -8.89 3.59
N LEU A 626 -13.46 -9.19 4.86
CA LEU A 626 -12.45 -9.33 5.92
C LEU A 626 -11.52 -10.51 5.62
N VAL A 627 -12.03 -11.65 5.18
CA VAL A 627 -11.18 -12.80 4.76
C VAL A 627 -10.29 -12.42 3.58
N LYS A 628 -10.80 -11.64 2.61
CA LYS A 628 -10.01 -11.20 1.46
C LYS A 628 -8.90 -10.23 1.83
N ILE A 629 -9.21 -9.24 2.68
CA ILE A 629 -8.26 -8.17 3.05
C ILE A 629 -7.22 -8.70 4.03
N ASN A 630 -7.63 -9.44 5.05
CA ASN A 630 -6.77 -9.98 6.09
C ASN A 630 -6.13 -11.31 5.71
N LYS A 631 -5.73 -11.48 4.44
CA LYS A 631 -5.14 -12.73 3.93
C LYS A 631 -3.89 -13.21 4.67
N ASN A 632 -3.19 -12.29 5.35
CA ASN A 632 -2.01 -12.61 6.16
C ASN A 632 -2.38 -13.21 7.53
N PHE A 633 -3.66 -13.19 7.90
CA PHE A 633 -4.22 -13.70 9.14
C PHE A 633 -5.16 -14.90 8.91
N VAL A 634 -5.15 -15.47 7.69
CA VAL A 634 -6.02 -16.57 7.25
C VAL A 634 -5.51 -17.93 7.68
#